data_AF-A0A939UB26-F1
#
_entry.id   AF-A0A939UB26-F1
#
_cell.length_a   1.000
_cell.length_b   1.000
_cell.length_c   1.000
_cell.angle_alpha   90.00
_cell.angle_beta   90.00
_cell.angle_gamma   90.00
#
_symmetry.space_group_name_H-M   'P 1'
#
loop_
_entity.id
_entity.type
_entity.pdbx_description
1 polymer ?
#
loop_
_entity_poly.entity_id
_entity_poly.type
_entity_poly.pdbx_seq_one_letter_code
_entity_poly.pdbx_strand_id
1 'polypeptide(L)'
;MYSIPPSFCDFISPDCDRAAFIQNYLKAAGLQTRLMPMEGKNHIYVSFPKSQYNPMFRIKTVIAHYDRIGIGANDNSAAVFCLMEWARSVVVPEALEGLPPVYPHNIRLIFTDGEELGEKGGVAQQGAFPLAQMFKRLGITNDDIFVFDCMGRGDVPILSQTVIPPQVPTAYLKSYSQLESRAKHLLQLSSPKYFCLPCSLSDNASFIANGIPAVAITMLPSEEVPLVLAGQTPPTWQSFHTPGDNLEYLTPQSFEIFHNILNNLAQIKTVSP
;
A
#
# COMPACT_ATOMS: atom_id res chain seq x y z
N MET A 1 -8.47 6.81 -20.55
CA MET A 1 -7.50 5.71 -20.54
C MET A 1 -6.24 6.25 -19.93
N TYR A 2 -5.84 5.73 -18.77
CA TYR A 2 -4.62 6.15 -18.08
C TYR A 2 -3.38 5.79 -18.91
N SER A 3 -2.32 6.60 -18.81
CA SER A 3 -1.01 6.34 -19.41
C SER A 3 0.04 6.44 -18.31
N ILE A 4 0.88 5.40 -18.19
CA ILE A 4 1.94 5.36 -17.17
C ILE A 4 2.92 6.52 -17.45
N PRO A 5 3.12 7.44 -16.50
CA PRO A 5 3.95 8.62 -16.74
C PRO A 5 5.40 8.25 -17.08
N PRO A 6 6.09 9.01 -17.95
CA PRO A 6 7.50 8.74 -18.28
C PRO A 6 8.43 8.74 -17.06
N SER A 7 8.12 9.53 -16.03
CA SER A 7 8.87 9.55 -14.76
C SER A 7 8.81 8.23 -13.99
N PHE A 8 7.88 7.33 -14.32
CA PHE A 8 7.90 5.96 -13.82
C PHE A 8 9.13 5.19 -14.30
N CYS A 9 9.53 5.38 -15.57
CA CYS A 9 10.75 4.76 -16.13
C CYS A 9 12.00 5.20 -15.36
N ASP A 10 12.09 6.49 -15.00
CA ASP A 10 13.18 7.01 -14.18
C ASP A 10 13.17 6.35 -12.80
N PHE A 11 11.99 6.16 -12.20
CA PHE A 11 11.85 5.55 -10.88
C PHE A 11 12.28 4.08 -10.84
N ILE A 12 11.97 3.29 -11.87
CA ILE A 12 12.37 1.87 -11.94
C ILE A 12 13.77 1.65 -12.50
N SER A 13 14.47 2.71 -12.94
CA SER A 13 15.84 2.62 -13.46
C SER A 13 16.76 1.86 -12.47
N PRO A 14 17.67 0.99 -12.92
CA PRO A 14 18.55 0.20 -12.04
C PRO A 14 19.34 1.05 -11.05
N ASP A 15 19.81 2.22 -11.47
CA ASP A 15 20.65 3.13 -10.69
C ASP A 15 19.85 4.18 -9.89
N CYS A 16 18.52 4.07 -9.87
CA CYS A 16 17.66 5.00 -9.14
C CYS A 16 17.90 4.89 -7.63
N ASP A 17 18.34 5.99 -7.00
CA ASP A 17 18.18 6.18 -5.57
C ASP A 17 16.70 6.41 -5.26
N ARG A 18 15.97 5.31 -5.02
CA ARG A 18 14.52 5.32 -4.84
C ARG A 18 14.09 6.20 -3.66
N ALA A 19 14.86 6.20 -2.57
CA ALA A 19 14.54 7.03 -1.42
C ALA A 19 14.66 8.53 -1.78
N ALA A 20 15.77 8.93 -2.39
CA ALA A 20 15.95 10.30 -2.85
C ALA A 20 14.90 10.69 -3.91
N PHE A 21 14.56 9.78 -4.83
CA PHE A 21 13.53 10.01 -5.84
C PHE A 21 12.18 10.33 -5.18
N ILE A 22 11.72 9.49 -4.25
CA ILE A 22 10.44 9.68 -3.54
C ILE A 22 10.42 11.02 -2.81
N GLN A 23 11.50 11.33 -2.09
CA GLN A 23 11.60 12.57 -1.33
C GLN A 23 11.59 13.80 -2.25
N ASN A 24 12.31 13.76 -3.37
CA ASN A 24 12.39 14.87 -4.33
C ASN A 24 11.08 15.08 -5.07
N TYR A 25 10.42 13.99 -5.51
CA TYR A 25 9.14 14.02 -6.19
C TYR A 25 8.06 14.69 -5.32
N LEU A 26 7.95 14.26 -4.05
CA LEU A 26 6.98 14.82 -3.11
C LEU A 26 7.35 16.25 -2.67
N LYS A 27 8.64 16.55 -2.52
CA LYS A 27 9.11 17.92 -2.22
C LYS A 27 8.75 18.91 -3.33
N ALA A 28 8.87 18.50 -4.60
CA ALA A 28 8.47 19.32 -5.74
C ALA A 28 6.95 19.64 -5.72
N ALA A 29 6.15 18.78 -5.10
CA ALA A 29 4.72 19.00 -4.86
C ALA A 29 4.41 19.84 -3.59
N GLY A 30 5.43 20.30 -2.86
CA GLY A 30 5.27 21.04 -1.61
C GLY A 30 5.04 20.16 -0.37
N LEU A 31 5.16 18.83 -0.48
CA LEU A 31 5.08 17.91 0.66
C LEU A 31 6.44 17.74 1.33
N GLN A 32 6.42 17.63 2.65
CA GLN A 32 7.62 17.27 3.42
C GLN A 32 7.66 15.78 3.67
N THR A 33 8.85 15.19 3.57
CA THR A 33 9.12 13.80 3.92
C THR A 33 10.14 13.72 5.05
N ARG A 34 10.07 12.67 5.86
CA ARG A 34 11.04 12.38 6.93
C ARG A 34 11.50 10.95 6.81
N LEU A 35 12.81 10.74 6.86
CA LEU A 35 13.35 9.41 7.07
C LEU A 35 13.10 8.99 8.52
N MET A 36 12.69 7.75 8.71
CA MET A 36 12.50 7.11 10.00
C MET A 36 13.45 5.90 10.07
N PRO A 37 14.71 6.10 10.50
CA PRO A 37 15.67 5.01 10.64
C PRO A 37 15.22 4.03 11.70
N MET A 38 15.13 2.74 11.35
CA MET A 38 14.76 1.65 12.26
C MET A 38 15.61 0.42 11.94
N GLU A 39 16.46 0.02 12.88
CA GLU A 39 17.27 -1.21 12.77
C GLU A 39 18.04 -1.32 11.44
N GLY A 40 18.60 -0.20 10.96
CA GLY A 40 19.37 -0.15 9.72
C GLY A 40 18.55 0.08 8.45
N LYS A 41 17.23 0.25 8.54
CA LYS A 41 16.30 0.49 7.43
C LYS A 41 15.75 1.90 7.49
N ASN A 42 15.46 2.51 6.35
CA ASN A 42 15.09 3.93 6.26
C ASN A 42 13.67 4.13 5.70
N HIS A 43 12.65 3.95 6.54
CA HIS A 43 11.28 4.21 6.10
C HIS A 43 11.06 5.71 5.80
N ILE A 44 10.17 6.02 4.87
CA ILE A 44 9.86 7.40 4.48
C ILE A 44 8.46 7.73 4.96
N TYR A 45 8.34 8.68 5.89
CA TYR A 45 7.06 9.23 6.35
C TYR A 45 6.71 10.49 5.55
N VAL A 46 5.50 10.54 4.99
CA VAL A 46 4.98 11.72 4.28
C VAL A 46 4.16 12.61 5.22
N SER A 47 4.51 13.88 5.30
CA SER A 47 3.83 14.87 6.13
C SER A 47 2.81 15.66 5.31
N PHE A 48 1.53 15.33 5.47
CA PHE A 48 0.43 16.13 4.93
C PHE A 48 0.12 17.34 5.84
N PRO A 49 -0.46 18.43 5.30
CA PRO A 49 -0.92 19.56 6.09
C PRO A 49 -1.89 19.15 7.21
N LYS A 50 -1.86 19.84 8.36
CA LYS A 50 -2.75 19.54 9.49
C LYS A 50 -4.24 19.65 9.13
N SER A 51 -4.59 20.51 8.17
CA SER A 51 -5.95 20.63 7.63
C SER A 51 -6.47 19.34 6.98
N GLN A 52 -5.58 18.40 6.63
CA GLN A 52 -5.97 17.09 6.10
C GLN A 52 -6.42 16.09 7.17
N TYR A 53 -6.34 16.46 8.45
CA TYR A 53 -6.65 15.58 9.56
C TYR A 53 -7.78 16.16 10.38
N ASN A 54 -8.82 15.36 10.57
CA ASN A 54 -9.92 15.67 11.47
C ASN A 54 -9.93 14.66 12.63
N PRO A 55 -9.80 15.09 13.89
CA PRO A 55 -9.73 14.19 15.04
C PRO A 55 -11.00 13.36 15.27
N MET A 56 -12.13 13.73 14.66
CA MET A 56 -13.36 12.92 14.70
C MET A 56 -13.25 11.62 13.90
N PHE A 57 -12.27 11.50 13.00
CA PHE A 57 -12.12 10.33 12.13
C PHE A 57 -10.82 9.58 12.42
N ARG A 58 -10.88 8.25 12.32
CA ARG A 58 -9.71 7.35 12.42
C ARG A 58 -8.67 7.71 11.36
N ILE A 59 -7.41 7.54 11.72
CA ILE A 59 -6.30 7.59 10.77
C ILE A 59 -6.29 6.31 9.95
N LYS A 60 -6.13 6.45 8.64
CA LYS A 60 -5.86 5.37 7.70
C LYS A 60 -4.36 5.39 7.41
N THR A 61 -3.62 4.43 7.93
CA THR A 61 -2.21 4.25 7.61
C THR A 61 -2.09 3.44 6.33
N VAL A 62 -1.45 4.04 5.32
CA VAL A 62 -1.25 3.47 3.98
C VAL A 62 0.23 3.19 3.79
N ILE A 63 0.55 1.97 3.37
CA ILE A 63 1.91 1.45 3.29
C ILE A 63 2.15 0.78 1.93
N ALA A 64 3.33 1.01 1.37
CA ALA A 64 3.93 0.21 0.29
C ALA A 64 5.45 0.23 0.48
N HIS A 65 6.13 -0.87 0.17
CA HIS A 65 7.58 -0.95 0.32
C HIS A 65 8.30 -0.39 -0.90
N TYR A 66 9.40 0.33 -0.67
CA TYR A 66 10.22 0.93 -1.73
C TYR A 66 11.58 0.24 -1.89
N ASP A 67 11.92 -0.75 -1.07
CA ASP A 67 12.97 -1.70 -1.46
C ASP A 67 12.49 -2.58 -2.63
N ARG A 68 13.42 -3.29 -3.25
CA ARG A 68 13.14 -4.19 -4.38
C ARG A 68 14.20 -5.28 -4.50
N ILE A 69 13.79 -6.38 -5.12
CA ILE A 69 14.67 -7.32 -5.79
C ILE A 69 14.57 -7.13 -7.32
N GLY A 70 15.70 -6.93 -7.99
CA GLY A 70 15.73 -6.73 -9.45
C GLY A 70 15.16 -5.38 -9.88
N ILE A 71 14.36 -5.36 -10.96
CA ILE A 71 13.70 -4.13 -11.44
C ILE A 71 12.54 -3.77 -10.52
N GLY A 72 11.72 -4.76 -10.13
CA GLY A 72 10.63 -4.60 -9.19
C GLY A 72 9.52 -3.67 -9.70
N ALA A 73 9.17 -3.77 -10.98
CA ALA A 73 8.24 -2.82 -11.61
C ALA A 73 6.84 -2.92 -11.01
N ASN A 74 6.30 -4.13 -10.90
CA ASN A 74 5.06 -4.42 -10.21
C ASN A 74 5.31 -4.54 -8.71
N ASP A 75 6.42 -5.18 -8.32
CA ASP A 75 6.80 -5.50 -6.94
C ASP A 75 8.00 -4.65 -6.45
N ASN A 76 7.81 -3.48 -5.85
CA ASN A 76 6.52 -2.83 -5.59
C ASN A 76 6.50 -1.37 -6.12
N SER A 77 7.22 -1.13 -7.22
CA SER A 77 7.38 0.22 -7.77
C SER A 77 6.07 0.84 -8.23
N ALA A 78 5.17 0.05 -8.82
CA ALA A 78 3.86 0.53 -9.23
C ALA A 78 3.05 1.09 -8.06
N ALA A 79 3.01 0.39 -6.92
CA ALA A 79 2.24 0.89 -5.78
C ALA A 79 2.86 2.16 -5.19
N VAL A 80 4.19 2.18 -5.02
CA VAL A 80 4.92 3.35 -4.52
C VAL A 80 4.68 4.57 -5.41
N PHE A 81 4.74 4.38 -6.73
CA PHE A 81 4.58 5.47 -7.68
C PHE A 81 3.15 6.04 -7.68
N CYS A 82 2.13 5.19 -7.73
CA CYS A 82 0.74 5.61 -7.63
C CYS A 82 0.46 6.38 -6.33
N LEU A 83 1.04 5.96 -5.21
CA LEU A 83 0.92 6.66 -3.93
C LEU A 83 1.59 8.04 -3.97
N MET A 84 2.75 8.17 -4.61
CA MET A 84 3.40 9.47 -4.82
C MET A 84 2.55 10.40 -5.69
N GLU A 85 2.01 9.90 -6.80
CA GLU A 85 1.14 10.66 -7.69
C GLU A 85 -0.14 11.12 -6.99
N TRP A 86 -0.77 10.22 -6.24
CA TRP A 86 -1.96 10.54 -5.47
C TRP A 86 -1.66 11.56 -4.36
N ALA A 87 -0.55 11.39 -3.63
CA ALA A 87 -0.12 12.34 -2.61
C ALA A 87 0.08 13.74 -3.20
N ARG A 88 0.69 13.84 -4.40
CA ARG A 88 0.81 15.09 -5.15
C ARG A 88 -0.55 15.67 -5.52
N SER A 89 -1.48 14.85 -6.03
CA SER A 89 -2.78 15.34 -6.51
C SER A 89 -3.67 15.90 -5.40
N VAL A 90 -3.53 15.45 -4.16
CA VAL A 90 -4.34 15.96 -3.03
C VAL A 90 -3.85 17.28 -2.44
N VAL A 91 -2.65 17.74 -2.81
CA VAL A 91 -2.10 19.02 -2.35
C VAL A 91 -1.88 20.06 -3.45
N VAL A 92 -1.82 19.63 -4.71
CA VAL A 92 -1.76 20.51 -5.89
C VAL A 92 -3.07 20.35 -6.67
N PRO A 93 -4.08 21.22 -6.45
CA PRO A 93 -5.40 21.09 -7.10
C PRO A 93 -5.35 21.14 -8.62
N GLU A 94 -4.34 21.79 -9.18
CA GLU A 94 -4.07 21.91 -10.63
C GLU A 94 -3.47 20.63 -11.23
N ALA A 95 -3.08 19.65 -10.41
CA ALA A 95 -2.44 18.42 -10.86
C ALA A 95 -3.39 17.46 -11.57
N LEU A 96 -4.71 17.60 -11.38
CA LEU A 96 -5.78 16.87 -12.06
C LEU A 96 -7.04 17.76 -12.09
N GLU A 97 -7.43 18.24 -13.27
CA GLU A 97 -8.71 18.94 -13.44
C GLU A 97 -9.87 18.05 -12.94
N GLY A 98 -10.70 18.59 -12.03
CA GLY A 98 -11.95 17.94 -11.60
C GLY A 98 -11.97 17.30 -10.21
N LEU A 99 -10.95 17.49 -9.35
CA LEU A 99 -11.00 17.00 -7.97
C LEU A 99 -11.72 17.97 -7.01
N PRO A 100 -12.55 17.46 -6.08
CA PRO A 100 -13.25 18.27 -5.08
C PRO A 100 -12.28 18.94 -4.10
N PRO A 101 -12.71 19.99 -3.38
CA PRO A 101 -11.84 20.75 -2.50
C PRO A 101 -11.19 19.86 -1.44
N VAL A 102 -10.08 20.37 -0.92
CA VAL A 102 -9.20 19.78 0.08
C VAL A 102 -9.97 19.40 1.35
N TYR A 103 -10.61 18.23 1.36
CA TYR A 103 -11.30 17.67 2.52
C TYR A 103 -10.33 16.84 3.37
N PRO A 104 -10.50 16.81 4.70
CA PRO A 104 -9.62 16.07 5.58
C PRO A 104 -9.66 14.57 5.26
N HIS A 105 -8.62 14.04 4.63
CA HIS A 105 -8.55 12.64 4.20
C HIS A 105 -8.11 11.69 5.32
N ASN A 106 -7.49 12.18 6.39
CA ASN A 106 -7.01 11.38 7.53
C ASN A 106 -6.08 10.21 7.10
N ILE A 107 -5.20 10.43 6.12
CA ILE A 107 -4.24 9.41 5.66
C ILE A 107 -2.86 9.70 6.26
N ARG A 108 -2.24 8.65 6.82
CA ARG A 108 -0.82 8.60 7.13
C ARG A 108 -0.15 7.74 6.07
N LEU A 109 0.78 8.29 5.31
CA LEU A 109 1.47 7.57 4.23
C LEU A 109 2.91 7.26 4.65
N ILE A 110 3.29 5.99 4.56
CA ILE A 110 4.63 5.50 4.88
C ILE A 110 5.11 4.62 3.74
N PHE A 111 6.31 4.90 3.22
CA PHE A 111 7.01 3.95 2.36
C PHE A 111 8.01 3.16 3.21
N THR A 112 7.87 1.84 3.22
CA THR A 112 8.68 0.91 4.02
C THR A 112 9.94 0.49 3.28
N ASP A 113 10.94 0.05 4.03
CA ASP A 113 12.27 -0.34 3.53
C ASP A 113 12.62 -1.68 4.16
N GLY A 114 13.06 -2.65 3.37
CA GLY A 114 13.44 -3.99 3.80
C GLY A 114 12.26 -4.95 3.97
N GLU A 115 11.19 -4.82 3.20
CA GLU A 115 10.13 -5.84 3.10
C GLU A 115 10.70 -7.16 2.58
N GLU A 116 11.55 -7.07 1.54
CA GLU A 116 12.11 -8.19 0.76
C GLU A 116 13.00 -9.13 1.61
N LEU A 117 13.46 -8.64 2.76
CA LEU A 117 14.22 -9.42 3.73
C LEU A 117 13.34 -10.47 4.45
N GLY A 118 12.02 -10.27 4.43
CA GLY A 118 11.03 -11.16 5.02
C GLY A 118 10.95 -12.53 4.35
N GLU A 119 11.17 -12.61 3.03
CA GLU A 119 11.07 -13.85 2.26
C GLU A 119 12.03 -14.93 2.80
N LYS A 120 13.26 -14.52 3.15
CA LYS A 120 14.30 -15.44 3.65
C LYS A 120 14.42 -15.44 5.18
N GLY A 121 14.16 -14.31 5.81
CA GLY A 121 14.39 -14.08 7.23
C GLY A 121 13.16 -14.27 8.12
N GLY A 122 11.96 -14.41 7.52
CA GLY A 122 10.68 -14.39 8.22
C GLY A 122 10.26 -12.97 8.64
N VAL A 123 9.04 -12.88 9.17
CA VAL A 123 8.37 -11.59 9.49
C VAL A 123 9.21 -10.67 10.39
N ALA A 124 10.00 -11.21 11.31
CA ALA A 124 10.82 -10.40 12.22
C ALA A 124 11.97 -9.66 11.51
N GLN A 125 12.35 -10.10 10.31
CA GLN A 125 13.39 -9.48 9.50
C GLN A 125 12.84 -8.43 8.53
N GLN A 126 11.52 -8.36 8.33
CA GLN A 126 10.89 -7.29 7.54
C GLN A 126 11.15 -5.92 8.16
N GLY A 127 11.20 -4.90 7.31
CA GLY A 127 11.27 -3.51 7.75
C GLY A 127 10.09 -3.04 8.56
N ALA A 128 8.88 -3.47 8.20
CA ALA A 128 7.70 -3.10 8.96
C ALA A 128 7.66 -3.67 10.38
N PHE A 129 8.50 -4.65 10.74
CA PHE A 129 8.46 -5.25 12.07
C PHE A 129 8.83 -4.26 13.20
N PRO A 130 10.01 -3.60 13.18
CA PRO A 130 10.32 -2.54 14.15
C PRO A 130 9.37 -1.35 14.04
N LEU A 131 8.83 -1.05 12.85
CA LEU A 131 7.80 -0.02 12.66
C LEU A 131 6.51 -0.35 13.44
N ALA A 132 6.02 -1.59 13.32
CA ALA A 132 4.86 -2.08 14.04
C ALA A 132 5.09 -2.09 15.56
N GLN A 133 6.28 -2.48 16.02
CA GLN A 133 6.66 -2.36 17.42
C GLN A 133 6.62 -0.91 17.92
N MET A 134 7.11 0.04 17.11
CA MET A 134 7.00 1.46 17.44
C MET A 134 5.54 1.90 17.55
N PHE A 135 4.68 1.53 16.59
CA PHE A 135 3.24 1.86 16.64
C PHE A 135 2.61 1.36 17.94
N LYS A 136 2.91 0.10 18.31
CA LYS A 136 2.44 -0.50 19.56
C LYS A 136 2.92 0.28 20.79
N ARG A 137 4.20 0.64 20.86
CA ARG A 137 4.78 1.44 21.97
C ARG A 137 4.15 2.82 22.08
N LEU A 138 3.82 3.44 20.95
CA LEU A 138 3.16 4.75 20.90
C LEU A 138 1.64 4.68 21.14
N GLY A 139 1.07 3.49 21.34
CA GLY A 139 -0.37 3.31 21.52
C GLY A 139 -1.18 3.54 20.24
N ILE A 140 -0.55 3.48 19.07
CA ILE A 140 -1.19 3.62 17.76
C ILE A 140 -1.77 2.25 17.37
N THR A 141 -2.91 1.90 17.99
CA THR A 141 -3.59 0.62 17.78
C THR A 141 -5.00 0.77 17.20
N ASN A 142 -5.47 2.02 17.08
CA ASN A 142 -6.80 2.38 16.57
C ASN A 142 -6.74 2.99 15.16
N ASP A 143 -5.66 2.73 14.42
CA ASP A 143 -5.57 3.10 13.01
C ASP A 143 -6.14 1.97 12.15
N ASP A 144 -6.55 2.32 10.92
CA ASP A 144 -6.83 1.35 9.88
C ASP A 144 -5.59 1.20 9.01
N ILE A 145 -4.98 0.02 8.95
CA ILE A 145 -3.72 -0.19 8.23
C ILE A 145 -4.00 -0.94 6.93
N PHE A 146 -3.68 -0.28 5.81
CA PHE A 146 -3.77 -0.79 4.45
C PHE A 146 -2.37 -0.89 3.86
N VAL A 147 -1.96 -2.11 3.52
CA VAL A 147 -0.72 -2.38 2.78
C VAL A 147 -1.10 -2.65 1.33
N PHE A 148 -0.45 -1.94 0.41
CA PHE A 148 -0.63 -2.11 -1.02
C PHE A 148 0.63 -2.73 -1.61
N ASP A 149 0.44 -3.81 -2.34
CA ASP A 149 1.54 -4.63 -2.84
C ASP A 149 1.21 -5.20 -4.22
N CYS A 150 2.13 -5.11 -5.17
CA CYS A 150 1.96 -5.63 -6.53
C CYS A 150 0.71 -5.10 -7.23
N MET A 151 0.54 -3.78 -7.24
CA MET A 151 -0.67 -3.07 -7.70
C MET A 151 -0.64 -2.64 -9.18
N GLY A 152 0.40 -2.98 -9.93
CA GLY A 152 0.69 -2.48 -11.28
C GLY A 152 0.26 -3.39 -12.43
N ARG A 153 -0.38 -4.53 -12.15
CA ARG A 153 -0.83 -5.48 -13.17
C ARG A 153 -2.23 -6.01 -12.92
N GLY A 154 -3.04 -5.99 -13.98
CA GLY A 154 -4.39 -6.53 -14.01
C GLY A 154 -5.49 -5.49 -13.88
N ASP A 155 -6.68 -5.97 -13.51
CA ASP A 155 -7.93 -5.21 -13.47
C ASP A 155 -8.82 -5.56 -12.26
N VAL A 156 -8.36 -6.45 -11.38
CA VAL A 156 -9.14 -6.95 -10.25
C VAL A 156 -8.34 -6.80 -8.95
N PRO A 157 -8.75 -5.89 -8.04
CA PRO A 157 -8.20 -5.82 -6.71
C PRO A 157 -8.51 -7.09 -5.90
N ILE A 158 -7.51 -7.56 -5.17
CA ILE A 158 -7.58 -8.75 -4.32
C ILE A 158 -7.29 -8.33 -2.88
N LEU A 159 -8.25 -8.55 -1.98
CA LEU A 159 -8.01 -8.46 -0.55
C LEU A 159 -7.39 -9.77 -0.07
N SER A 160 -6.17 -9.72 0.47
CA SER A 160 -5.48 -10.90 0.96
C SER A 160 -6.21 -11.51 2.17
N GLN A 161 -6.51 -12.81 2.09
CA GLN A 161 -7.03 -13.56 3.22
C GLN A 161 -5.93 -13.75 4.26
N THR A 162 -6.07 -13.08 5.40
CA THR A 162 -5.12 -13.21 6.50
C THR A 162 -5.46 -14.40 7.38
N VAL A 163 -4.46 -15.24 7.67
CA VAL A 163 -4.54 -16.24 8.72
C VAL A 163 -4.23 -15.57 10.06
N ILE A 164 -5.26 -15.40 10.89
CA ILE A 164 -5.08 -14.85 12.24
C ILE A 164 -4.49 -15.95 13.15
N PRO A 165 -3.43 -15.67 13.93
CA PRO A 165 -2.89 -16.63 14.88
C PRO A 165 -3.94 -17.15 15.86
N PRO A 166 -3.86 -18.42 16.31
CA PRO A 166 -4.75 -18.93 17.33
C PRO A 166 -4.55 -18.16 18.65
N GLN A 167 -5.60 -18.11 19.49
CA GLN A 167 -5.57 -17.54 20.85
C GLN A 167 -5.36 -16.01 20.93
N VAL A 168 -5.60 -15.27 19.84
CA VAL A 168 -5.65 -13.80 19.90
C VAL A 168 -6.83 -13.31 20.74
N PRO A 169 -6.73 -12.15 21.42
CA PRO A 169 -7.83 -11.59 22.19
C PRO A 169 -9.08 -11.31 21.34
N THR A 170 -10.27 -11.52 21.90
CA THR A 170 -11.56 -11.23 21.23
C THR A 170 -11.66 -9.78 20.73
N ALA A 171 -11.09 -8.83 21.45
CA ALA A 171 -11.04 -7.43 21.04
C ALA A 171 -10.25 -7.24 19.73
N TYR A 172 -9.12 -7.96 19.57
CA TYR A 172 -8.34 -7.94 18.34
C TYR A 172 -9.14 -8.52 17.17
N LEU A 173 -9.79 -9.67 17.36
CA LEU A 173 -10.63 -10.30 16.34
C LEU A 173 -11.74 -9.36 15.85
N LYS A 174 -12.39 -8.66 16.79
CA LYS A 174 -13.41 -7.66 16.47
C LYS A 174 -12.82 -6.51 15.65
N SER A 175 -11.70 -5.93 16.08
CA SER A 175 -11.05 -4.83 15.37
C SER A 175 -10.57 -5.23 13.98
N TYR A 176 -9.99 -6.43 13.82
CA TYR A 176 -9.59 -6.97 12.53
C TYR A 176 -10.80 -7.20 11.61
N SER A 177 -11.86 -7.85 12.10
CA SER A 177 -13.07 -8.08 11.31
C SER A 177 -13.72 -6.77 10.83
N GLN A 178 -13.70 -5.75 11.69
CA GLN A 178 -14.18 -4.42 11.32
C GLN A 178 -13.29 -3.75 10.25
N LEU A 179 -11.96 -3.86 10.36
CA LEU A 179 -11.03 -3.37 9.34
C LEU A 179 -11.23 -4.09 8.01
N GLU A 180 -11.33 -5.42 8.04
CA GLU A 180 -11.57 -6.24 6.86
C GLU A 180 -12.90 -5.87 6.18
N SER A 181 -13.97 -5.64 6.94
CA SER A 181 -15.25 -5.17 6.42
C SER A 181 -15.13 -3.81 5.73
N ARG A 182 -14.36 -2.87 6.29
CA ARG A 182 -14.08 -1.58 5.66
C ARG A 182 -13.24 -1.72 4.39
N ALA A 183 -12.26 -2.63 4.38
CA ALA A 183 -11.46 -2.91 3.19
C ALA A 183 -12.30 -3.52 2.05
N LYS A 184 -13.20 -4.47 2.37
CA LYS A 184 -14.16 -5.01 1.40
C LYS A 184 -15.06 -3.92 0.82
N HIS A 185 -15.59 -3.04 1.69
CA HIS A 185 -16.41 -1.92 1.24
C HIS A 185 -15.64 -0.94 0.35
N LEU A 186 -14.38 -0.62 0.71
CA LEU A 186 -13.49 0.19 -0.13
C LEU A 186 -13.33 -0.39 -1.54
N LEU A 187 -13.03 -1.69 -1.64
CA LEU A 187 -12.82 -2.34 -2.93
C LEU A 187 -14.12 -2.38 -3.77
N GLN A 188 -15.27 -2.61 -3.12
CA GLN A 188 -16.59 -2.53 -3.77
C GLN A 188 -16.87 -1.16 -4.39
N LEU A 189 -16.45 -0.06 -3.74
CA LEU A 189 -16.62 1.29 -4.26
C LEU A 189 -15.66 1.60 -5.42
N SER A 190 -14.53 0.90 -5.49
CA SER A 190 -13.39 1.28 -6.33
C SER A 190 -13.26 0.45 -7.60
N SER A 191 -13.87 -0.73 -7.64
CA SER A 191 -13.84 -1.62 -8.79
C SER A 191 -15.16 -2.38 -8.93
N PRO A 192 -15.64 -2.64 -10.17
CA PRO A 192 -16.82 -3.48 -10.39
C PRO A 192 -16.63 -4.92 -9.92
N LYS A 193 -15.38 -5.38 -9.80
CA LYS A 193 -15.02 -6.73 -9.34
C LYS A 193 -13.86 -6.66 -8.36
N TYR A 194 -13.96 -7.43 -7.29
CA TYR A 194 -12.86 -7.69 -6.37
C TYR A 194 -13.03 -9.09 -5.80
N PHE A 195 -11.94 -9.68 -5.31
CA PHE A 195 -11.99 -10.98 -4.62
C PHE A 195 -11.27 -10.91 -3.28
N CYS A 196 -11.60 -11.86 -2.41
CA CYS A 196 -10.82 -12.16 -1.21
C CYS A 196 -10.15 -13.51 -1.42
N LEU A 197 -8.84 -13.55 -1.64
CA LEU A 197 -8.10 -14.77 -2.00
C LEU A 197 -6.92 -14.99 -1.04
N PRO A 198 -6.46 -16.24 -0.85
CA PRO A 198 -5.19 -16.48 -0.18
C PRO A 198 -4.05 -15.90 -1.03
N CYS A 199 -3.29 -14.98 -0.45
CA CYS A 199 -2.10 -14.38 -1.04
C CYS A 199 -0.96 -14.46 -0.02
N SER A 200 0.28 -14.34 -0.49
CA SER A 200 1.42 -14.13 0.39
C SER A 200 1.18 -12.91 1.29
N LEU A 201 1.71 -12.97 2.51
CA LEU A 201 1.72 -11.80 3.37
C LEU A 201 2.81 -10.83 2.89
N SER A 202 2.56 -9.55 3.09
CA SER A 202 3.49 -8.44 2.85
C SER A 202 3.83 -7.81 4.20
N ASP A 203 4.14 -6.51 4.25
CA ASP A 203 4.36 -5.75 5.48
C ASP A 203 3.21 -5.86 6.50
N ASN A 204 1.99 -6.23 6.08
CA ASN A 204 0.87 -6.43 6.98
C ASN A 204 1.15 -7.55 8.01
N ALA A 205 1.96 -8.55 7.66
CA ALA A 205 2.39 -9.60 8.60
C ALA A 205 3.06 -9.01 9.84
N SER A 206 3.92 -8.02 9.66
CA SER A 206 4.65 -7.36 10.73
C SER A 206 3.71 -6.68 11.75
N PHE A 207 2.64 -6.05 11.26
CA PHE A 207 1.62 -5.45 12.13
C PHE A 207 0.78 -6.51 12.85
N ILE A 208 0.34 -7.55 12.13
CA ILE A 208 -0.42 -8.66 12.70
C ILE A 208 0.38 -9.38 13.80
N ALA A 209 1.66 -9.66 13.56
CA ALA A 209 2.56 -10.28 14.53
C ALA A 209 2.73 -9.43 15.80
N ASN A 210 2.54 -8.11 15.69
CA ASN A 210 2.60 -7.19 16.82
C ASN A 210 1.23 -6.94 17.49
N GLY A 211 0.16 -7.59 17.02
CA GLY A 211 -1.20 -7.44 17.54
C GLY A 211 -1.89 -6.17 17.06
N ILE A 212 -1.51 -5.65 15.89
CA ILE A 212 -2.14 -4.50 15.24
C ILE A 212 -2.86 -4.99 13.98
N PRO A 213 -4.18 -4.80 13.85
CA PRO A 213 -4.90 -5.19 12.64
C PRO A 213 -4.38 -4.46 11.40
N ALA A 214 -4.03 -5.23 10.36
CA ALA A 214 -3.61 -4.72 9.07
C ALA A 214 -4.08 -5.65 7.95
N VAL A 215 -4.46 -5.08 6.81
CA VAL A 215 -4.86 -5.81 5.61
C VAL A 215 -3.89 -5.52 4.47
N ALA A 216 -3.67 -6.51 3.60
CA ALA A 216 -2.93 -6.34 2.36
C ALA A 216 -3.88 -6.42 1.16
N ILE A 217 -3.65 -5.56 0.17
CA ILE A 217 -4.38 -5.50 -1.09
C ILE A 217 -3.35 -5.62 -2.22
N THR A 218 -3.64 -6.51 -3.16
CA THR A 218 -2.88 -6.69 -4.40
C THR A 218 -3.78 -6.59 -5.62
N MET A 219 -3.23 -6.68 -6.83
CA MET A 219 -4.00 -6.68 -8.07
C MET A 219 -3.64 -7.88 -8.94
N LEU A 220 -4.65 -8.45 -9.59
CA LEU A 220 -4.49 -9.52 -10.56
C LEU A 220 -5.30 -9.24 -11.83
N PRO A 221 -4.84 -9.74 -12.98
CA PRO A 221 -5.70 -9.87 -14.14
C PRO A 221 -6.87 -10.81 -13.84
N SER A 222 -8.07 -10.45 -14.29
CA SER A 222 -9.29 -11.21 -14.03
C SER A 222 -9.20 -12.67 -14.52
N GLU A 223 -8.44 -12.92 -15.59
CA GLU A 223 -8.17 -14.24 -16.15
C GLU A 223 -7.25 -15.10 -15.28
N GLU A 224 -6.50 -14.51 -14.36
CA GLU A 224 -5.59 -15.22 -13.46
C GLU A 224 -6.27 -15.63 -12.14
N VAL A 225 -7.41 -15.01 -11.79
CA VAL A 225 -8.18 -15.33 -10.57
C VAL A 225 -8.59 -16.81 -10.47
N PRO A 226 -9.07 -17.49 -11.53
CA PRO A 226 -9.40 -18.91 -11.47
C PRO A 226 -8.21 -19.81 -11.11
N LEU A 227 -6.98 -19.41 -11.45
CA LEU A 227 -5.78 -20.18 -11.11
C LEU A 227 -5.56 -20.18 -9.59
N VAL A 228 -5.67 -19.02 -8.96
CA VAL A 228 -5.56 -18.89 -7.50
C VAL A 228 -6.64 -19.71 -6.79
N LEU A 229 -7.89 -19.65 -7.28
CA LEU A 229 -8.99 -20.45 -6.74
C LEU A 229 -8.77 -21.96 -6.88
N ALA A 230 -8.03 -22.39 -7.91
CA ALA A 230 -7.62 -23.77 -8.11
C ALA A 230 -6.35 -24.15 -7.30
N GLY A 231 -5.84 -23.26 -6.44
CA GLY A 231 -4.64 -23.48 -5.64
C GLY A 231 -3.33 -23.39 -6.44
N GLN A 232 -3.36 -22.75 -7.60
CA GLN A 232 -2.18 -22.56 -8.47
C GLN A 232 -1.61 -21.15 -8.32
N THR A 233 -0.30 -21.02 -8.45
CA THR A 233 0.37 -19.71 -8.50
C THR A 233 0.12 -19.08 -9.88
N PRO A 234 -0.52 -17.90 -9.96
CA PRO A 234 -0.80 -17.23 -11.23
C PRO A 234 0.48 -16.64 -11.87
N PRO A 235 0.52 -16.45 -13.19
CA PRO A 235 1.67 -15.88 -13.91
C PRO A 235 2.18 -14.57 -13.30
N THR A 236 1.28 -13.69 -12.86
CA THR A 236 1.67 -12.42 -12.21
C THR A 236 2.60 -12.67 -11.03
N TRP A 237 2.26 -13.60 -10.14
CA TRP A 237 3.09 -13.91 -8.96
C TRP A 237 4.35 -14.71 -9.30
N GLN A 238 4.33 -15.49 -10.38
CA GLN A 238 5.53 -16.19 -10.87
C GLN A 238 6.59 -15.23 -11.43
N SER A 239 6.19 -14.00 -11.81
CA SER A 239 7.10 -12.99 -12.36
C SER A 239 7.92 -12.26 -11.28
N PHE A 240 7.49 -12.30 -10.02
CA PHE A 240 8.15 -11.60 -8.92
C PHE A 240 9.59 -12.06 -8.75
N HIS A 241 10.47 -11.10 -8.46
CA HIS A 241 11.92 -11.31 -8.32
C HIS A 241 12.61 -11.87 -9.58
N THR A 242 11.94 -11.83 -10.74
CA THR A 242 12.51 -12.21 -12.04
C THR A 242 12.69 -10.97 -12.94
N PRO A 243 13.50 -11.06 -14.01
CA PRO A 243 13.55 -10.01 -15.04
C PRO A 243 12.21 -9.75 -15.76
N GLY A 244 11.23 -10.65 -15.60
CA GLY A 244 9.88 -10.48 -16.12
C GLY A 244 9.08 -9.40 -15.39
N ASP A 245 9.44 -9.04 -14.15
CA ASP A 245 8.81 -7.96 -13.42
C ASP A 245 9.33 -6.57 -13.88
N ASN A 246 8.92 -6.19 -15.07
CA ASN A 246 9.36 -5.00 -15.79
C ASN A 246 8.19 -4.15 -16.30
N LEU A 247 8.49 -3.01 -16.92
CA LEU A 247 7.48 -2.05 -17.41
C LEU A 247 6.46 -2.66 -18.38
N GLU A 248 6.91 -3.54 -19.29
CA GLU A 248 6.04 -4.16 -20.30
C GLU A 248 4.99 -5.09 -19.68
N TYR A 249 5.24 -5.53 -18.45
CA TYR A 249 4.36 -6.41 -17.71
C TYR A 249 3.24 -5.68 -16.96
N LEU A 250 3.33 -4.35 -16.88
CA LEU A 250 2.34 -3.52 -16.21
C LEU A 250 1.13 -3.21 -17.11
N THR A 251 -0.03 -2.99 -16.49
CA THR A 251 -1.25 -2.60 -17.21
C THR A 251 -1.67 -1.18 -16.82
N PRO A 252 -1.88 -0.24 -17.76
CA PRO A 252 -2.33 1.11 -17.40
C PRO A 252 -3.68 1.14 -16.65
N GLN A 253 -4.54 0.15 -16.89
CA GLN A 253 -5.80 -0.03 -16.17
C GLN A 253 -5.60 -0.25 -14.65
N SER A 254 -4.52 -0.92 -14.24
CA SER A 254 -4.25 -1.16 -12.82
C SER A 254 -3.98 0.14 -12.06
N PHE A 255 -3.24 1.07 -12.67
CA PHE A 255 -2.98 2.40 -12.13
C PHE A 255 -4.28 3.20 -11.98
N GLU A 256 -5.17 3.16 -12.97
CA GLU A 256 -6.49 3.80 -12.91
C GLU A 256 -7.33 3.26 -11.74
N ILE A 257 -7.40 1.93 -11.60
CA ILE A 257 -8.12 1.29 -10.49
C ILE A 257 -7.48 1.65 -9.15
N PHE A 258 -6.14 1.67 -9.06
CA PHE A 258 -5.48 2.00 -7.81
C PHE A 258 -5.69 3.46 -7.42
N HIS A 259 -5.67 4.40 -8.37
CA HIS A 259 -6.09 5.78 -8.14
C HIS A 259 -7.52 5.88 -7.62
N ASN A 260 -8.46 5.10 -8.17
CA ASN A 260 -9.84 5.05 -7.67
C ASN A 260 -9.91 4.53 -6.23
N ILE A 261 -9.13 3.49 -5.90
CA ILE A 261 -9.01 2.98 -4.52
C ILE A 261 -8.53 4.09 -3.58
N LEU A 262 -7.45 4.81 -3.93
CA LEU A 262 -6.90 5.87 -3.08
C LEU A 262 -7.87 7.04 -2.90
N ASN A 263 -8.57 7.44 -3.97
CA ASN A 263 -9.58 8.49 -3.92
C ASN A 263 -10.77 8.10 -3.04
N ASN A 264 -11.29 6.89 -3.17
CA ASN A 264 -12.36 6.40 -2.31
C ASN A 264 -11.89 6.26 -0.86
N LEU A 265 -10.68 5.76 -0.64
CA LEU A 265 -10.09 5.65 0.70
C LEU A 265 -10.02 7.00 1.41
N ALA A 266 -9.59 8.05 0.70
CA ALA A 266 -9.54 9.42 1.21
C ALA A 266 -10.91 9.98 1.61
N GLN A 267 -11.97 9.53 0.93
CA GLN A 267 -13.35 9.95 1.21
C GLN A 267 -13.95 9.20 2.41
N ILE A 268 -13.56 7.96 2.67
CA ILE A 268 -14.09 7.17 3.80
C ILE A 268 -13.81 7.87 5.13
N LYS A 269 -14.90 8.18 5.85
CA LYS A 269 -14.88 8.74 7.20
C LYS A 269 -15.32 7.66 8.19
N THR A 270 -14.37 7.10 8.92
CA THR A 270 -14.66 6.18 10.02
C THR A 270 -14.51 6.95 11.31
N VAL A 271 -15.58 7.02 12.10
CA VAL A 271 -15.58 7.78 13.37
C VAL A 271 -14.56 7.16 14.32
N SER A 272 -13.73 8.01 14.95
CA SER A 272 -12.87 7.56 16.05
C SER A 272 -13.75 7.22 17.24
N PRO A 273 -13.56 6.04 17.88
CA PRO A 273 -14.19 5.77 19.17
C PRO A 273 -13.73 6.77 20.24
#